data_AF-A0A645AL11-F1
#
_entry.id   AF-A0A645AL11-F1
#
_cell.length_a   1.000
_cell.length_b   1.000
_cell.length_c   1.000
_cell.angle_alpha   90.00
_cell.angle_beta   90.00
_cell.angle_gamma   90.00
#
_symmetry.space_group_name_H-M   'P 1'
#
loop_
_entity.id
_entity.type
_entity.pdbx_description
1 polymer ?
#
loop_
_entity_poly.entity_id
_entity_poly.type
_entity_poly.pdbx_seq_one_letter_code
_entity_poly.pdbx_strand_id
1 'polypeptide(L)'
;MQNAPASFDAIKEAFSNADASVALFQSALFAGIVAMVMGVCKKMFSVSEALDIWVDGMKTLVITGVILICAWSLSSVIKELGTAKYLITLLSGSLPPFILPSLIFVLGSIISFATGTSYGTMGILMPLAIPLAYSINPDMSYVIVATSAVLTGAIFGDHCSPISDTTILSSMGAGCNHIDHVRTQMPYAIFVAVITIVFGYIPAGFGLPVYFILPLAFVAMFIGIQVLGKSVEEGNEVLDN
;
A
#
# COMPACT_ATOMS: atom_id res chain seq x y z
N MET A 1 -24.35 18.12 -19.97
CA MET A 1 -24.00 18.60 -18.61
C MET A 1 -24.66 19.95 -18.29
N GLN A 2 -25.99 20.08 -18.23
CA GLN A 2 -26.60 21.39 -17.90
C GLN A 2 -27.72 21.39 -16.88
N ASN A 3 -28.29 20.24 -16.47
CA ASN A 3 -29.55 20.26 -15.70
C ASN A 3 -29.52 19.57 -14.32
N ALA A 4 -28.39 19.02 -13.85
CA ALA A 4 -28.28 18.49 -12.48
C ALA A 4 -26.81 18.31 -12.03
N PRO A 5 -26.08 19.37 -11.66
CA PRO A 5 -24.68 19.28 -11.24
C PRO A 5 -24.45 18.46 -9.96
N ALA A 6 -25.51 18.21 -9.17
CA ALA A 6 -25.47 17.39 -7.97
C ALA A 6 -26.06 15.98 -8.16
N SER A 7 -26.36 15.54 -9.39
CA SER A 7 -26.84 14.18 -9.62
C SER A 7 -25.73 13.16 -9.35
N PHE A 8 -26.11 11.92 -9.00
CA PHE A 8 -25.16 10.83 -8.80
C PHE A 8 -24.29 10.58 -10.05
N ASP A 9 -24.86 10.74 -11.25
CA ASP A 9 -24.13 10.60 -12.51
C ASP A 9 -23.11 11.71 -12.71
N ALA A 10 -23.46 12.96 -12.40
CA ALA A 10 -22.53 14.08 -12.49
C ALA A 10 -21.38 13.95 -11.47
N ILE A 11 -21.67 13.48 -10.25
CA ILE A 11 -20.65 13.21 -9.23
C ILE A 11 -19.74 12.07 -9.67
N LYS A 12 -20.31 10.95 -10.13
CA LYS A 12 -19.53 9.80 -10.62
C LYS A 12 -18.63 10.19 -11.79
N GLU A 13 -19.14 10.98 -12.72
CA GLU A 13 -18.37 11.46 -13.88
C GLU A 13 -17.28 12.45 -13.46
N ALA A 14 -17.53 13.32 -12.48
CA ALA A 14 -16.51 14.20 -11.92
C ALA A 14 -15.38 13.42 -11.22
N PHE A 15 -15.71 12.42 -10.40
CA PHE A 15 -14.70 11.53 -9.78
C PHE A 15 -13.96 10.69 -10.83
N SER A 16 -14.63 10.24 -11.88
CA SER A 16 -14.01 9.46 -12.95
C SER A 16 -13.03 10.29 -13.81
N ASN A 17 -13.30 11.59 -13.96
CA ASN A 17 -12.42 12.50 -14.70
C ASN A 17 -11.37 13.18 -13.79
N ALA A 18 -11.36 12.90 -12.49
CA ALA A 18 -10.40 13.48 -11.57
C ALA A 18 -8.99 12.91 -11.82
N ASP A 19 -8.05 13.80 -12.12
CA ASP A 19 -6.64 13.43 -12.23
C ASP A 19 -5.98 13.44 -10.85
N ALA A 20 -5.80 12.25 -10.28
CA ALA A 20 -5.17 12.08 -8.97
C ALA A 20 -3.74 12.64 -8.93
N SER A 21 -3.00 12.61 -10.05
CA SER A 21 -1.62 13.09 -10.11
C SER A 21 -1.57 14.60 -9.95
N VAL A 22 -2.44 15.32 -10.68
CA VAL A 22 -2.56 16.77 -10.58
C VAL A 22 -3.07 17.16 -9.19
N ALA A 23 -4.10 16.48 -8.68
CA ALA A 23 -4.67 16.76 -7.37
C ALA A 23 -3.64 16.58 -6.24
N LEU A 24 -2.88 15.47 -6.24
CA LEU A 24 -1.85 15.20 -5.24
C LEU A 24 -0.72 16.23 -5.30
N PHE A 25 -0.23 16.55 -6.50
CA PHE A 25 0.84 17.53 -6.69
C PHE A 25 0.42 18.92 -6.20
N GLN A 26 -0.74 19.42 -6.63
CA GLN A 26 -1.25 20.73 -6.23
C GLN A 26 -1.54 20.79 -4.73
N SER A 27 -2.13 19.73 -4.16
CA SER A 27 -2.44 19.68 -2.74
C SER A 27 -1.17 19.66 -1.88
N ALA A 28 -0.16 18.88 -2.26
CA ALA A 28 1.12 18.83 -1.54
C ALA A 28 1.84 20.18 -1.60
N LEU A 29 1.88 20.83 -2.77
CA LEU A 29 2.48 22.15 -2.94
C LEU A 29 1.76 23.20 -2.10
N PHE A 30 0.42 23.24 -2.17
CA PHE A 30 -0.38 24.19 -1.42
C PHE A 30 -0.26 23.97 0.09
N ALA A 31 -0.34 22.72 0.56
CA ALA A 31 -0.14 22.38 1.97
C ALA A 31 1.27 22.78 2.45
N GLY A 32 2.31 22.57 1.64
CA GLY A 32 3.67 23.02 1.93
C GLY A 32 3.77 24.54 2.10
N ILE A 33 3.15 25.31 1.20
CA ILE A 33 3.10 26.77 1.30
C ILE A 33 2.37 27.21 2.57
N VAL A 34 1.19 26.62 2.86
CA VAL A 34 0.43 26.94 4.06
C VAL A 34 1.23 26.64 5.33
N ALA A 35 1.91 25.48 5.38
CA ALA A 35 2.77 25.11 6.50
C ALA A 35 3.93 26.10 6.70
N MET A 36 4.59 26.52 5.61
CA MET A 36 5.64 27.55 5.66
C MET A 36 5.10 28.88 6.19
N VAL A 37 3.97 29.36 5.67
CA VAL A 37 3.33 30.60 6.13
C VAL A 37 2.98 30.51 7.61
N MET A 38 2.36 29.41 8.05
CA MET A 38 2.01 29.21 9.45
C MET A 38 3.24 29.20 10.37
N GLY A 39 4.32 28.54 9.97
CA GLY A 39 5.56 28.49 10.75
C GLY A 39 6.25 29.84 10.88
N VAL A 40 6.29 30.62 9.78
CA VAL A 40 6.83 31.98 9.76
C VAL A 40 5.96 32.94 10.58
N CYS A 41 4.63 32.88 10.43
CA CYS A 41 3.70 33.70 11.22
C CYS A 41 3.77 33.41 12.73
N LYS A 42 4.00 32.15 13.11
CA LYS A 42 4.23 31.74 14.51
C LYS A 42 5.64 32.05 15.01
N LYS A 43 6.50 32.65 14.17
CA LYS A 43 7.90 32.99 14.46
C LYS A 43 8.73 31.77 14.92
N MET A 44 8.42 30.59 14.39
CA MET A 44 9.18 29.37 14.68
C MET A 44 10.49 29.32 13.87
N PHE A 45 10.49 29.89 12.67
CA PHE A 45 11.62 29.97 11.74
C PHE A 45 11.41 31.10 10.73
N SER A 46 12.49 31.55 10.10
CA SER A 46 12.50 32.53 9.01
C SER A 46 12.05 31.93 7.68
N VAL A 47 11.80 32.78 6.67
CA VAL A 47 11.43 32.32 5.32
C VAL A 47 12.55 31.49 4.68
N SER A 48 13.82 31.87 4.92
CA SER A 48 14.97 31.11 4.40
C SER A 48 15.02 29.71 5.01
N GLU A 49 14.90 29.62 6.34
CA GLU A 49 14.88 28.33 7.04
C GLU A 49 13.68 27.48 6.63
N ALA A 50 12.51 28.10 6.39
CA ALA A 50 11.34 27.38 5.90
C ALA A 50 11.58 26.73 4.52
N LEU A 51 12.26 27.43 3.62
CA LEU A 51 12.63 26.91 2.30
C LEU A 51 13.68 25.79 2.41
N ASP A 52 14.68 25.94 3.27
CA ASP A 52 15.71 24.92 3.49
C ASP A 52 15.08 23.62 4.02
N ILE A 53 14.19 23.72 5.00
CA ILE A 53 13.44 22.58 5.55
C ILE A 53 12.58 21.91 4.45
N TRP A 54 11.89 22.71 3.62
CA TRP A 54 11.06 22.18 2.55
C TRP A 54 11.90 21.41 1.52
N VAL A 55 13.05 21.95 1.12
CA VAL A 55 13.99 21.29 0.19
C VAL A 55 14.59 20.02 0.80
N ASP A 56 14.97 20.05 2.08
CA ASP A 56 15.47 18.87 2.78
C ASP A 56 14.41 17.75 2.84
N GLY A 57 13.15 18.11 3.04
CA GLY A 57 12.02 17.18 2.92
C GLY A 57 11.97 16.51 1.55
N MET A 58 12.13 17.27 0.45
CA MET A 58 12.12 16.70 -0.90
C MET A 58 13.26 15.70 -1.15
N LYS A 59 14.44 15.88 -0.52
CA LYS A 59 15.59 14.98 -0.72
C LYS A 59 15.27 13.54 -0.34
N THR A 60 14.37 13.34 0.63
CA THR A 60 13.93 12.00 1.05
C THR A 60 13.23 11.21 -0.06
N LEU A 61 12.62 11.89 -1.05
CA LEU A 61 11.91 11.26 -2.17
C LEU A 61 12.79 10.93 -3.38
N VAL A 62 14.05 11.39 -3.39
CA VAL A 62 14.96 11.19 -4.54
C VAL A 62 15.19 9.70 -4.81
N ILE A 63 15.38 8.91 -3.75
CA ILE A 63 15.59 7.46 -3.88
C ILE A 63 14.37 6.77 -4.50
N THR A 64 13.15 7.18 -4.11
CA THR A 64 11.91 6.68 -4.69
C THR A 64 11.84 7.01 -6.18
N GLY A 65 12.22 8.22 -6.57
CA GLY A 65 12.28 8.63 -7.98
C GLY A 65 13.23 7.76 -8.82
N VAL A 66 14.43 7.47 -8.30
CA VAL A 66 15.40 6.59 -8.97
C VAL A 66 14.83 5.18 -9.15
N ILE A 67 14.20 4.62 -8.12
CA ILE A 67 13.61 3.27 -8.20
C ILE A 67 12.48 3.22 -9.23
N LEU A 68 11.62 4.23 -9.31
CA LEU A 68 10.53 4.29 -10.30
C LEU A 68 11.07 4.36 -11.74
N ILE A 69 12.14 5.11 -11.98
CA ILE A 69 12.80 5.15 -13.29
C ILE A 69 13.33 3.75 -13.65
N CYS A 70 14.07 3.12 -12.73
CA CYS A 70 14.57 1.75 -12.92
C CYS A 70 13.44 0.74 -13.14
N ALA A 71 12.32 0.88 -12.43
CA ALA A 71 11.13 0.04 -12.56
C ALA A 71 10.51 0.15 -13.96
N TRP A 72 10.39 1.37 -14.52
CA TRP A 72 9.90 1.55 -15.88
C TRP A 72 10.85 0.97 -16.92
N SER A 73 12.16 1.15 -16.75
CA SER A 73 13.17 0.51 -17.60
C SER A 73 13.07 -1.01 -17.54
N LEU A 74 12.97 -1.59 -16.33
CA LEU A 74 12.80 -3.03 -16.13
C LEU A 74 11.50 -3.52 -16.78
N SER A 75 10.39 -2.76 -16.67
CA SER A 75 9.12 -3.08 -17.34
C SER A 75 9.27 -3.17 -18.86
N SER A 76 10.01 -2.26 -19.48
CA SER A 76 10.28 -2.29 -20.92
C SER A 76 11.04 -3.56 -21.31
N VAL A 77 12.10 -3.88 -20.57
CA VAL A 77 12.92 -5.07 -20.81
C VAL A 77 12.12 -6.36 -20.63
N ILE A 78 11.31 -6.48 -19.57
CA ILE A 78 10.41 -7.63 -19.32
C ILE A 78 9.43 -7.82 -20.48
N LYS A 79 8.87 -6.73 -21.02
CA LYS A 79 7.95 -6.77 -22.16
C LYS A 79 8.66 -7.22 -23.43
N GLU A 80 9.84 -6.68 -23.72
CA GLU A 80 10.66 -7.06 -24.88
C GLU A 80 11.11 -8.52 -24.83
N LEU A 81 11.54 -9.01 -23.66
CA LEU A 81 11.90 -10.41 -23.45
C LEU A 81 10.69 -11.36 -23.53
N GLY A 82 9.46 -10.83 -23.48
CA GLY A 82 8.25 -11.65 -23.43
C GLY A 82 8.17 -12.50 -22.16
N THR A 83 8.75 -12.03 -21.05
CA THR A 83 8.87 -12.81 -19.80
C THR A 83 7.51 -13.30 -19.29
N ALA A 84 6.45 -12.51 -19.44
CA ALA A 84 5.09 -12.94 -19.08
C ALA A 84 4.65 -14.20 -19.86
N LYS A 85 4.92 -14.25 -21.17
CA LYS A 85 4.62 -15.43 -22.00
C LYS A 85 5.47 -16.62 -21.58
N TYR A 86 6.75 -16.40 -21.30
CA TYR A 86 7.65 -17.45 -20.82
C TYR A 86 7.19 -18.05 -19.48
N LEU A 87 6.84 -17.21 -18.50
CA LEU A 87 6.31 -17.65 -17.22
C LEU A 87 5.01 -18.42 -17.38
N ILE A 88 4.13 -18.00 -18.29
CA ILE A 88 2.90 -18.75 -18.58
C ILE A 88 3.22 -20.11 -19.16
N THR A 89 4.14 -20.26 -20.11
CA THR A 89 4.54 -21.58 -20.62
C THR A 89 5.16 -22.46 -19.53
N LEU A 90 5.88 -21.86 -18.58
CA LEU A 90 6.50 -22.60 -17.47
C LEU A 90 5.46 -23.02 -16.41
N LEU A 91 4.46 -22.17 -16.17
CA LEU A 91 3.45 -22.33 -15.13
C LEU A 91 2.13 -22.90 -15.65
N SER A 92 1.95 -23.00 -16.97
CA SER A 92 0.77 -23.57 -17.61
C SER A 92 0.65 -25.02 -17.21
N GLY A 93 -0.35 -25.32 -16.38
CA GLY A 93 -0.61 -26.65 -15.81
C GLY A 93 -0.21 -26.80 -14.34
N SER A 94 0.62 -25.91 -13.79
CA SER A 94 1.14 -26.01 -12.42
C SER A 94 0.58 -24.97 -11.46
N LEU A 95 0.18 -23.79 -11.95
CA LEU A 95 -0.34 -22.71 -11.12
C LEU A 95 -1.84 -22.47 -11.34
N PRO A 96 -2.70 -22.75 -10.35
CA PRO A 96 -4.10 -22.38 -10.42
C PRO A 96 -4.26 -20.84 -10.49
N PRO A 97 -5.01 -20.29 -11.46
CA PRO A 97 -5.19 -18.84 -11.58
C PRO A 97 -5.69 -18.15 -10.30
N PHE A 98 -6.48 -18.86 -9.48
CA PHE A 98 -7.04 -18.27 -8.26
C PHE A 98 -5.99 -17.95 -7.19
N ILE A 99 -4.81 -18.59 -7.23
CA ILE A 99 -3.77 -18.41 -6.19
C ILE A 99 -2.80 -17.27 -6.51
N LEU A 100 -2.75 -16.82 -7.77
CA LEU A 100 -1.78 -15.84 -8.24
C LEU A 100 -1.80 -14.53 -7.42
N PRO A 101 -2.94 -13.89 -7.14
CA PRO A 101 -2.94 -12.68 -6.31
C PRO A 101 -2.40 -12.94 -4.89
N SER A 102 -2.69 -14.10 -4.30
CA SER A 102 -2.18 -14.47 -2.99
C SER A 102 -0.66 -14.65 -2.99
N LEU A 103 -0.10 -15.26 -4.04
CA LEU A 103 1.35 -15.40 -4.20
C LEU A 103 2.04 -14.06 -4.39
N ILE A 104 1.46 -13.17 -5.20
CA ILE A 104 1.96 -11.81 -5.40
C ILE A 104 1.99 -11.06 -4.07
N PHE A 105 0.92 -11.16 -3.28
CA PHE A 105 0.85 -10.54 -1.96
C PHE A 105 1.95 -11.06 -1.02
N VAL A 106 2.14 -12.38 -0.93
CA VAL A 106 3.17 -12.99 -0.07
C VAL A 106 4.58 -12.60 -0.53
N LEU A 107 4.85 -12.63 -1.83
CA LEU A 107 6.15 -12.22 -2.37
C LEU A 107 6.42 -10.74 -2.11
N GLY A 108 5.43 -9.87 -2.34
CA GLY A 108 5.53 -8.44 -2.02
C GLY A 108 5.76 -8.19 -0.53
N SER A 109 5.08 -8.95 0.32
CA SER A 109 5.26 -8.91 1.78
C SER A 109 6.68 -9.24 2.19
N ILE A 110 7.26 -10.32 1.65
CA ILE A 110 8.62 -10.76 1.99
C ILE A 110 9.66 -9.76 1.47
N ILE A 111 9.54 -9.34 0.21
CA ILE A 111 10.48 -8.39 -0.40
C ILE A 111 10.44 -7.06 0.36
N SER A 112 9.25 -6.54 0.64
CA SER A 112 9.11 -5.26 1.33
C SER A 112 9.55 -5.34 2.79
N PHE A 113 9.27 -6.45 3.48
CA PHE A 113 9.79 -6.69 4.83
C PHE A 113 11.32 -6.69 4.86
N ALA A 114 11.95 -7.37 3.90
CA ALA A 114 13.40 -7.47 3.80
C ALA A 114 14.09 -6.18 3.36
N THR A 115 13.39 -5.33 2.60
CA THR A 115 13.95 -4.06 2.08
C THR A 115 13.54 -2.84 2.89
N GLY A 116 12.52 -2.93 3.73
CA GLY A 116 11.99 -1.81 4.51
C GLY A 116 11.38 -0.69 3.65
N THR A 117 10.84 -1.03 2.46
CA THR A 117 10.22 -0.03 1.58
C THR A 117 9.02 -0.57 0.80
N SER A 118 7.89 0.14 0.87
CA SER A 118 6.72 -0.15 0.03
C SER A 118 6.93 0.27 -1.41
N TYR A 119 7.34 1.53 -1.65
CA TYR A 119 7.46 2.05 -3.01
C TYR A 119 8.51 1.32 -3.84
N GLY A 120 9.63 0.92 -3.22
CA GLY A 120 10.64 0.13 -3.90
C GLY A 120 10.09 -1.23 -4.36
N THR A 121 9.35 -1.90 -3.47
CA THR A 121 8.70 -3.18 -3.77
C THR A 121 7.63 -3.05 -4.85
N MET A 122 6.79 -2.01 -4.79
CA MET A 122 5.78 -1.73 -5.83
C MET A 122 6.44 -1.49 -7.19
N GLY A 123 7.55 -0.74 -7.22
CA GLY A 123 8.33 -0.51 -8.44
C GLY A 123 8.85 -1.80 -9.06
N ILE A 124 9.33 -2.75 -8.24
CA ILE A 124 9.83 -4.04 -8.73
C ILE A 124 8.68 -4.93 -9.24
N LEU A 125 7.59 -5.03 -8.48
CA LEU A 125 6.55 -6.03 -8.72
C LEU A 125 5.49 -5.59 -9.74
N MET A 126 5.13 -4.31 -9.83
CA MET A 126 4.10 -3.84 -10.78
C MET A 126 4.42 -4.19 -12.24
N PRO A 127 5.64 -3.96 -12.75
CA PRO A 127 6.05 -4.36 -14.09
C PRO A 127 5.92 -5.85 -14.40
N LEU A 128 5.95 -6.70 -13.37
CA LEU A 128 5.89 -8.15 -13.48
C LEU A 128 4.45 -8.66 -13.32
N ALA A 129 3.76 -8.19 -12.29
CA ALA A 129 2.44 -8.65 -11.89
C ALA A 129 1.35 -8.28 -12.90
N ILE A 130 1.34 -7.03 -13.41
CA ILE A 130 0.29 -6.55 -14.31
C ILE A 130 0.29 -7.34 -15.63
N PRO A 131 1.40 -7.48 -16.38
CA PRO A 131 1.40 -8.23 -17.63
C PRO A 131 1.11 -9.71 -17.44
N LEU A 132 1.59 -10.31 -16.33
CA LEU A 132 1.33 -11.71 -16.00
C LEU A 132 -0.15 -11.95 -15.70
N ALA A 133 -0.76 -11.10 -14.87
CA ALA A 133 -2.18 -11.20 -14.53
C ALA A 133 -3.07 -11.05 -15.77
N TYR A 134 -2.81 -10.03 -16.59
CA TYR A 134 -3.57 -9.79 -17.84
C TYR A 134 -3.46 -10.95 -18.83
N SER A 135 -2.29 -11.57 -18.89
CA SER A 135 -2.05 -12.70 -19.80
C SER A 135 -2.69 -14.00 -19.32
N ILE A 136 -2.90 -14.18 -18.00
CA ILE A 136 -3.62 -15.33 -17.41
C ILE A 136 -5.13 -15.14 -17.51
N ASN A 137 -5.63 -13.95 -17.17
CA ASN A 137 -7.02 -13.58 -17.30
C ASN A 137 -7.11 -12.10 -17.72
N PRO A 138 -7.61 -11.81 -18.93
CA PRO A 138 -7.70 -10.45 -19.45
C PRO A 138 -8.83 -9.62 -18.82
N ASP A 139 -9.66 -10.20 -17.94
CA ASP A 139 -10.64 -9.45 -17.17
C ASP A 139 -9.95 -8.39 -16.30
N MET A 140 -10.32 -7.13 -16.51
CA MET A 140 -9.72 -6.01 -15.80
C MET A 140 -9.90 -6.12 -14.27
N SER A 141 -10.98 -6.74 -13.81
CA SER A 141 -11.22 -7.00 -12.39
C SER A 141 -10.13 -7.88 -11.80
N TYR A 142 -9.69 -8.91 -12.54
CA TYR A 142 -8.63 -9.80 -12.11
C TYR A 142 -7.26 -9.08 -12.08
N VAL A 143 -6.98 -8.25 -13.09
CA VAL A 143 -5.77 -7.41 -13.12
C VAL A 143 -5.75 -6.44 -11.95
N ILE A 144 -6.88 -5.80 -11.63
CA ILE A 144 -7.01 -4.91 -10.48
C ILE A 144 -6.74 -5.66 -9.17
N VAL A 145 -7.23 -6.89 -9.02
CA VAL A 145 -6.97 -7.73 -7.83
C VAL A 145 -5.49 -8.10 -7.72
N ALA A 146 -4.83 -8.48 -8.82
CA ALA A 146 -3.39 -8.75 -8.80
C ALA A 146 -2.55 -7.49 -8.51
N THR A 147 -2.98 -6.35 -9.04
CA THR A 147 -2.39 -5.03 -8.76
C THR A 147 -2.55 -4.66 -7.30
N SER A 148 -3.75 -4.87 -6.72
CA SER A 148 -3.99 -4.60 -5.31
C SER A 148 -3.16 -5.51 -4.40
N ALA A 149 -2.91 -6.76 -4.79
CA ALA A 149 -2.00 -7.67 -4.08
C ALA A 149 -0.56 -7.16 -4.02
N VAL A 150 -0.06 -6.52 -5.09
CA VAL A 150 1.26 -5.85 -5.06
C VAL A 150 1.25 -4.71 -4.04
N LEU A 151 0.23 -3.85 -4.09
CA LEU A 151 0.15 -2.67 -3.23
C LEU A 151 0.05 -3.06 -1.75
N THR A 152 -0.87 -3.95 -1.40
CA THR A 152 -1.11 -4.35 -0.02
C THR A 152 0.03 -5.21 0.53
N GLY A 153 0.64 -6.07 -0.29
CA GLY A 153 1.81 -6.87 0.12
C GLY A 153 3.01 -5.98 0.42
N ALA A 154 3.27 -4.99 -0.44
CA ALA A 154 4.32 -4.01 -0.21
C ALA A 154 4.06 -3.11 1.02
N ILE A 155 2.81 -2.77 1.31
CA ILE A 155 2.49 -2.01 2.54
C ILE A 155 2.64 -2.88 3.79
N PHE A 156 2.15 -4.11 3.74
CA PHE A 156 2.26 -5.05 4.85
C PHE A 156 3.72 -5.30 5.24
N GLY A 157 4.59 -5.56 4.25
CA GLY A 157 6.00 -5.85 4.51
C GLY A 157 6.72 -4.66 5.14
N ASP A 158 6.53 -3.46 4.58
CA ASP A 158 7.09 -2.21 5.09
C ASP A 158 6.69 -1.94 6.55
N HIS A 159 5.39 -2.02 6.83
CA HIS A 159 4.82 -1.81 8.17
C HIS A 159 5.37 -2.79 9.22
N CYS A 160 5.72 -4.00 8.79
CA CYS A 160 6.25 -5.03 9.68
C CYS A 160 7.78 -4.96 9.82
N SER A 161 8.48 -4.24 8.94
CA SER A 161 9.93 -4.28 8.85
C SER A 161 10.61 -3.46 9.97
N PRO A 162 11.57 -4.04 10.73
CA PRO A 162 12.37 -3.30 11.70
C PRO A 162 13.34 -2.28 11.07
N ILE A 163 13.56 -2.33 9.76
CA ILE A 163 14.48 -1.42 9.07
C ILE A 163 13.74 -0.37 8.25
N SER A 164 12.40 -0.37 8.28
CA SER A 164 11.60 0.61 7.55
C SER A 164 11.61 1.97 8.25
N ASP A 165 11.75 3.02 7.45
CA ASP A 165 11.63 4.41 7.91
C ASP A 165 10.26 4.70 8.54
N THR A 166 9.18 4.11 8.01
CA THR A 166 7.82 4.33 8.56
C THR A 166 7.69 3.70 9.95
N THR A 167 8.24 2.50 10.14
CA THR A 167 8.29 1.81 11.43
C THR A 167 9.18 2.55 12.43
N ILE A 168 10.35 3.01 12.00
CA ILE A 168 11.29 3.78 12.84
C ILE A 168 10.61 5.07 13.32
N LEU A 169 10.08 5.88 12.40
CA LEU A 169 9.41 7.14 12.72
C LEU A 169 8.16 6.92 13.59
N SER A 170 7.40 5.86 13.36
CA SER A 170 6.23 5.51 14.19
C SER A 170 6.64 5.18 15.62
N SER A 171 7.70 4.37 15.80
CA SER A 171 8.20 4.03 17.14
C SER A 171 8.78 5.24 17.89
N MET A 172 9.52 6.11 17.19
CA MET A 172 10.04 7.36 17.73
C MET A 172 8.91 8.33 18.11
N GLY A 173 7.91 8.49 17.25
CA GLY A 173 6.74 9.35 17.51
C GLY A 173 5.90 8.86 18.69
N ALA A 174 5.82 7.55 18.89
CA ALA A 174 5.16 6.93 20.04
C ALA A 174 6.01 6.92 21.32
N GLY A 175 7.29 7.31 21.26
CA GLY A 175 8.20 7.33 22.42
C GLY A 175 8.49 5.94 23.00
N CYS A 176 8.34 4.88 22.21
CA CYS A 176 8.50 3.49 22.66
C CYS A 176 9.76 2.86 22.10
N ASN A 177 10.19 1.73 22.67
CA ASN A 177 11.31 0.98 22.11
C ASN A 177 10.93 0.44 20.72
N HIS A 178 11.82 0.64 19.76
CA HIS A 178 11.60 0.28 18.37
C HIS A 178 11.27 -1.22 18.16
N ILE A 179 11.97 -2.12 18.85
CA ILE A 179 11.74 -3.56 18.71
C ILE A 179 10.43 -3.97 19.38
N ASP A 180 10.05 -3.33 20.49
CA ASP A 180 8.76 -3.58 21.13
C ASP A 180 7.60 -3.10 20.25
N HIS A 181 7.76 -1.98 19.54
CA HIS A 181 6.80 -1.53 18.53
C HIS A 181 6.59 -2.59 17.44
N VAL A 182 7.66 -3.07 16.81
CA VAL A 182 7.57 -4.11 15.76
C VAL A 182 6.93 -5.38 16.30
N ARG A 183 7.39 -5.85 17.46
CA ARG A 183 6.94 -7.11 18.06
C ARG A 183 5.46 -7.07 18.44
N THR A 184 4.96 -5.92 18.87
CA THR A 184 3.54 -5.77 19.22
C THR A 184 2.64 -5.62 17.99
N GLN A 185 3.12 -5.01 16.90
CA GLN A 185 2.37 -4.85 15.65
C GLN A 185 2.27 -6.16 14.83
N MET A 186 3.34 -6.96 14.83
CA MET A 186 3.47 -8.13 13.95
C MET A 186 2.34 -9.16 14.07
N PRO A 187 1.85 -9.54 15.27
CA PRO A 187 0.73 -10.46 15.39
C PRO A 187 -0.56 -9.95 14.74
N TYR A 188 -0.87 -8.66 14.89
CA TYR A 188 -2.04 -8.04 14.27
C TYR A 188 -1.90 -8.00 12.75
N ALA A 189 -0.72 -7.62 12.26
CA ALA A 189 -0.47 -7.58 10.83
C ALA A 189 -0.60 -8.99 10.22
N ILE A 190 0.01 -10.01 10.80
CA ILE A 190 -0.06 -11.40 10.31
C ILE A 190 -1.51 -11.89 10.31
N PHE A 191 -2.28 -11.58 11.36
CA PHE A 191 -3.70 -11.91 11.40
C PHE A 191 -4.47 -11.30 10.23
N VAL A 192 -4.28 -10.00 9.96
CA VAL A 192 -4.92 -9.32 8.81
C VAL A 192 -4.43 -9.89 7.48
N ALA A 193 -3.15 -10.23 7.35
CA ALA A 193 -2.60 -10.87 6.15
C ALA A 193 -3.26 -12.23 5.86
N VAL A 194 -3.44 -13.06 6.89
CA VAL A 194 -4.13 -14.35 6.75
C VAL A 194 -5.59 -14.15 6.31
N ILE A 195 -6.31 -13.22 6.94
CA ILE A 195 -7.69 -12.89 6.53
C ILE A 195 -7.73 -12.40 5.08
N THR A 196 -6.78 -11.55 4.70
CA THR A 196 -6.68 -10.98 3.34
C THR A 196 -6.44 -12.07 2.29
N ILE A 197 -5.59 -13.06 2.57
CA ILE A 197 -5.36 -14.19 1.66
C ILE A 197 -6.61 -15.07 1.57
N VAL A 198 -7.15 -15.51 2.72
CA VAL A 198 -8.20 -16.54 2.79
C VAL A 198 -9.57 -16.00 2.34
N PHE A 199 -9.94 -14.80 2.78
CA PHE A 199 -11.25 -14.20 2.52
C PHE A 199 -11.23 -13.10 1.45
N GLY A 200 -10.04 -12.62 1.06
CA GLY A 200 -9.85 -11.62 0.02
C GLY A 200 -9.38 -12.23 -1.29
N TYR A 201 -8.08 -12.53 -1.38
CA TYR A 201 -7.42 -12.89 -2.64
C TYR A 201 -7.82 -14.24 -3.21
N ILE A 202 -7.99 -15.28 -2.38
CA ILE A 202 -8.44 -16.60 -2.87
C ILE A 202 -9.85 -16.50 -3.50
N PRO A 203 -10.87 -15.94 -2.81
CA PRO A 203 -12.19 -15.74 -3.41
C PRO A 203 -12.16 -14.84 -4.65
N ALA A 204 -11.39 -13.76 -4.63
CA ALA A 204 -11.24 -12.86 -5.78
C ALA A 204 -10.61 -13.60 -6.98
N GLY A 205 -9.66 -14.48 -6.71
CA GLY A 205 -9.03 -15.34 -7.71
C GLY A 205 -9.99 -16.36 -8.33
N PHE A 206 -11.03 -16.79 -7.61
CA PHE A 206 -12.13 -17.59 -8.16
C PHE A 206 -13.13 -16.76 -8.99
N GLY A 207 -12.93 -15.45 -9.09
CA GLY A 207 -13.82 -14.55 -9.82
C GLY A 207 -15.03 -14.10 -9.00
N LEU A 208 -15.00 -14.24 -7.67
CA LEU A 208 -16.07 -13.67 -6.85
C LEU A 208 -16.06 -12.13 -6.95
N PRO A 209 -17.23 -11.48 -6.96
CA PRO A 209 -17.29 -10.04 -7.08
C PRO A 209 -16.77 -9.34 -5.81
N VAL A 210 -16.02 -8.25 -6.00
CA VAL A 210 -15.41 -7.47 -4.91
C VAL A 210 -16.45 -6.99 -3.87
N TYR A 211 -17.67 -6.67 -4.31
CA TYR A 211 -18.75 -6.21 -3.43
C TYR A 211 -19.26 -7.29 -2.45
N PHE A 212 -19.00 -8.58 -2.70
CA PHE A 212 -19.24 -9.65 -1.72
C PHE A 212 -18.01 -9.94 -0.87
N ILE A 213 -16.83 -9.88 -1.49
CA ILE A 213 -15.56 -10.19 -0.85
C ILE A 213 -15.24 -9.21 0.28
N LEU A 214 -15.42 -7.90 0.06
CA LEU A 214 -15.08 -6.89 1.06
C LEU A 214 -15.94 -7.03 2.33
N PRO A 215 -17.28 -7.14 2.28
CA PRO A 215 -18.08 -7.43 3.48
C PRO A 215 -17.70 -8.76 4.14
N LEU A 216 -17.44 -9.81 3.37
CA LEU A 216 -17.04 -11.10 3.90
C LEU A 216 -15.73 -11.02 4.69
N ALA A 217 -14.71 -10.39 4.10
CA ALA A 217 -13.41 -10.19 4.75
C ALA A 217 -13.55 -9.31 6.01
N PHE A 218 -14.40 -8.28 5.97
CA PHE A 218 -14.67 -7.44 7.12
C PHE A 218 -15.34 -8.21 8.27
N VAL A 219 -16.35 -9.03 7.96
CA VAL A 219 -17.02 -9.88 8.96
C VAL A 219 -16.04 -10.93 9.52
N ALA A 220 -15.23 -11.56 8.67
CA ALA A 220 -14.22 -12.52 9.11
C ALA A 220 -13.18 -11.87 10.04
N MET A 221 -12.73 -10.66 9.71
CA MET A 221 -11.85 -9.86 10.56
C MET A 221 -12.52 -9.53 11.90
N PHE A 222 -13.76 -9.05 11.89
CA PHE A 222 -14.50 -8.72 13.10
C PHE A 222 -14.67 -9.94 14.02
N ILE A 223 -15.13 -11.07 13.48
CA ILE A 223 -15.28 -12.32 14.23
C ILE A 223 -13.94 -12.79 14.78
N GLY A 224 -12.88 -12.78 13.96
CA GLY A 224 -11.57 -13.23 14.41
C GLY A 224 -11.00 -12.34 15.53
N ILE A 225 -11.26 -11.03 15.52
CA ILE A 225 -10.92 -10.14 16.62
C ILE A 225 -11.73 -10.49 17.88
N GLN A 226 -13.03 -10.79 17.78
CA GLN A 226 -13.83 -11.16 18.95
C GLN A 226 -13.43 -12.51 19.56
N VAL A 227 -12.94 -13.45 18.74
CA VAL A 227 -12.56 -14.80 19.20
C VAL A 227 -11.14 -14.84 19.74
N LEU A 228 -10.19 -14.18 19.07
CA LEU A 228 -8.76 -14.20 19.42
C LEU A 228 -8.32 -13.00 20.25
N GLY A 229 -9.06 -11.89 20.16
CA GLY A 229 -8.79 -10.69 20.92
C GLY A 229 -9.04 -10.90 22.40
N LYS A 230 -8.10 -10.45 23.21
CA LYS A 230 -8.28 -10.38 24.66
C LYS A 230 -8.79 -8.99 25.02
N SER A 231 -9.77 -8.93 25.90
CA SER A 231 -10.14 -7.65 26.53
C SER A 231 -8.94 -7.14 27.30
N VAL A 232 -8.64 -5.85 27.15
CA VAL A 232 -7.66 -5.19 28.01
C VAL A 232 -8.34 -5.00 29.36
N GLU A 233 -7.89 -5.70 30.38
CA GLU A 233 -8.31 -5.40 31.75
C GLU A 233 -7.90 -3.95 32.04
N GLU A 234 -8.88 -3.08 32.34
CA GLU A 234 -8.61 -1.73 32.83
C GLU A 234 -7.92 -1.85 34.19
N GLY A 235 -6.59 -1.90 34.17
CA GLY A 235 -5.76 -1.93 35.36
C GLY A 235 -5.82 -0.60 36.10
N ASN A 236 -6.55 -0.56 37.22
CA ASN A 236 -6.31 0.36 38.33
C ASN A 236 -4.94 0.05 38.95
N GLU A 237 -3.82 0.34 38.27
CA GLU A 237 -2.49 0.08 38.85
C GLU A 237 -1.35 0.82 38.12
N VAL A 238 -1.38 2.16 38.10
CA VAL A 238 -0.14 2.98 37.98
C VAL A 238 -0.30 4.30 38.73
N LEU A 239 -0.48 4.23 40.05
CA LEU A 239 -0.19 5.33 40.99
C LEU A 239 0.34 4.69 42.28
N ASP A 240 1.52 4.05 42.21
CA ASP A 240 2.41 3.92 43.37
C ASP A 240 3.77 3.35 42.91
N ASN A 241 4.73 4.27 42.75
CA ASN A 241 6.16 4.23 43.12
C ASN A 241 6.97 5.19 42.23
#